data_AF-A0A961B068-F1
#
_entry.id   AF-A0A961B068-F1
#
_cell.length_a   1.000
_cell.length_b   1.000
_cell.length_c   1.000
_cell.angle_alpha   90.00
_cell.angle_beta   90.00
_cell.angle_gamma   90.00
#
_symmetry.space_group_name_H-M   'P 1'
#
loop_
_entity.id
_entity.type
_entity.pdbx_description
1 polymer ?
#
loop_
_entity_poly.entity_id
_entity_poly.type
_entity_poly.pdbx_seq_one_letter_code
_entity_poly.pdbx_strand_id
1 'polypeptide(L)'
;MTPSPSPSPSPPESHPNRLLAALGNSLRWQIFRLLADGRALSATAVAKHFGRDFDGVSKHLRLMRRTGVLASRRGRDRRQELFHIPAARRATPGVIDYGFCAIRLEEARPDPDDSATDAPVPDPAPTVSAEGGAARYPRGFGEMIADPGGDI
;
A
#
# COMPACT_ATOMS: atom_id res chain seq x y z
N MET A 1 40.94 9.95 31.54
CA MET A 1 40.36 8.97 30.59
C MET A 1 38.86 9.02 30.73
N THR A 2 38.17 9.75 29.85
CA THR A 2 36.70 9.72 29.78
C THR A 2 36.27 8.46 29.03
N PRO A 3 35.33 7.66 29.56
CA PRO A 3 34.82 6.52 28.82
C PRO A 3 33.99 7.01 27.63
N SER A 4 34.29 6.46 26.45
CA SER A 4 33.56 6.67 25.22
C SER A 4 32.11 6.18 25.37
N PRO A 5 31.08 6.90 24.89
CA PRO A 5 29.72 6.41 24.94
C PRO A 5 29.58 5.17 24.04
N SER A 6 29.09 4.09 24.62
CA SER A 6 28.71 2.86 23.91
C SER A 6 27.74 3.16 22.76
N PRO A 7 27.85 2.50 21.60
CA PRO A 7 26.87 2.66 20.54
C PRO A 7 25.51 2.20 21.06
N SER A 8 24.58 3.15 21.13
CA SER A 8 23.16 2.88 21.39
C SER A 8 22.66 1.93 20.29
N PRO A 9 21.92 0.85 20.61
CA PRO A 9 21.40 -0.04 19.59
C PRO A 9 20.43 0.77 18.70
N SER A 10 20.84 1.08 17.47
CA SER A 10 19.95 1.66 16.49
C SER A 10 18.78 0.68 16.29
N PRO A 11 17.52 1.18 16.28
CA PRO A 11 16.38 0.33 15.98
C PRO A 11 16.65 -0.38 14.65
N PRO A 12 16.22 -1.65 14.48
CA PRO A 12 16.56 -2.45 13.31
C PRO A 12 16.27 -1.63 12.06
N GLU A 13 17.32 -1.24 11.34
CA GLU A 13 17.23 -0.38 10.17
C GLU A 13 16.30 -1.07 9.16
N SER A 14 15.03 -0.66 9.16
CA SER A 14 14.06 -1.10 8.18
C SER A 14 14.53 -0.53 6.85
N HIS A 15 15.32 -1.31 6.11
CA HIS A 15 15.76 -0.92 4.78
C HIS A 15 14.51 -0.64 3.93
N PRO A 16 14.29 0.61 3.47
CA PRO A 16 13.06 1.03 2.81
C PRO A 16 12.60 0.06 1.71
N ASN A 17 13.56 -0.40 0.91
CA ASN A 17 13.34 -1.34 -0.19
C ASN A 17 12.77 -2.69 0.28
N ARG A 18 13.24 -3.23 1.40
CA ARG A 18 12.76 -4.52 1.93
C ARG A 18 11.35 -4.38 2.51
N LEU A 19 11.06 -3.25 3.13
CA LEU A 19 9.73 -2.95 3.66
C LEU A 19 8.72 -2.82 2.52
N LEU A 20 9.03 -1.99 1.52
CA LEU A 20 8.18 -1.77 0.35
C LEU A 20 7.99 -3.06 -0.47
N ALA A 21 9.05 -3.86 -0.67
CA ALA A 21 8.94 -5.17 -1.31
C ALA A 21 8.07 -6.16 -0.50
N ALA A 22 8.11 -6.09 0.84
CA ALA A 22 7.18 -6.86 1.66
C ALA A 22 5.74 -6.38 1.50
N LEU A 23 5.47 -5.09 1.30
CA LEU A 23 4.11 -4.62 1.07
C LEU A 23 3.58 -4.87 -0.35
N GLY A 24 4.47 -4.98 -1.35
CA GLY A 24 4.09 -5.17 -2.76
C GLY A 24 3.42 -6.50 -3.12
N ASN A 25 3.20 -7.41 -2.17
CA ASN A 25 2.43 -8.63 -2.40
C ASN A 25 0.98 -8.45 -1.93
N SER A 26 0.02 -8.84 -2.76
CA SER A 26 -1.41 -8.60 -2.52
C SER A 26 -1.92 -9.17 -1.20
N LEU A 27 -1.51 -10.38 -0.82
CA LEU A 27 -1.95 -10.97 0.46
C LEU A 27 -1.31 -10.23 1.65
N ARG A 28 -0.03 -9.87 1.56
CA ARG A 28 0.65 -9.10 2.62
C ARG A 28 0.04 -7.71 2.78
N TRP A 29 -0.37 -7.07 1.68
CA TRP A 29 -1.11 -5.82 1.71
C TRP A 29 -2.48 -5.96 2.39
N GLN A 30 -3.24 -7.01 2.07
CA GLN A 30 -4.52 -7.28 2.72
C GLN A 30 -4.37 -7.52 4.22
N ILE A 31 -3.36 -8.32 4.62
CA ILE A 31 -3.04 -8.53 6.04
C ILE A 31 -2.64 -7.21 6.72
N PHE A 32 -1.85 -6.38 6.06
CA PHE A 32 -1.47 -5.07 6.57
C PHE A 32 -2.69 -4.18 6.83
N ARG A 33 -3.62 -4.08 5.86
CA ARG A 33 -4.89 -3.34 6.03
C ARG A 33 -5.75 -3.91 7.17
N LEU A 34 -5.81 -5.23 7.31
CA LEU A 34 -6.56 -5.88 8.40
C LEU A 34 -6.03 -5.48 9.79
N LEU A 35 -4.73 -5.22 9.93
CA LEU A 35 -4.09 -4.86 11.20
C LEU A 35 -3.97 -3.34 11.40
N ALA A 36 -4.34 -2.55 10.41
CA ALA A 36 -4.18 -1.10 10.41
C ALA A 36 -4.96 -0.41 11.54
N ASP A 37 -6.14 -0.93 11.85
CA ASP A 37 -7.10 -0.34 12.79
C ASP A 37 -6.66 -0.33 14.25
N GLY A 38 -5.66 -1.11 14.63
CA GLY A 38 -5.36 -1.28 16.04
C GLY A 38 -4.96 -2.69 16.42
N ARG A 39 -5.65 -3.65 15.81
CA ARG A 39 -5.77 -5.01 16.34
C ARG A 39 -4.48 -5.79 16.29
N ALA A 40 -4.40 -6.81 17.14
CA ALA A 40 -3.33 -7.79 17.15
C ALA A 40 -3.94 -9.17 16.90
N LEU A 41 -3.45 -9.88 15.87
CA LEU A 41 -3.99 -11.19 15.48
C LEU A 41 -2.92 -12.26 15.46
N SER A 42 -3.30 -13.49 15.80
CA SER A 42 -2.44 -14.67 15.61
C SER A 42 -2.44 -15.10 14.14
N ALA A 43 -1.43 -15.87 13.74
CA ALA A 43 -1.38 -16.44 12.39
C ALA A 43 -2.63 -17.30 12.08
N THR A 44 -3.16 -18.04 13.06
CA THR A 44 -4.40 -18.81 12.92
C THR A 44 -5.62 -17.92 12.66
N ALA A 45 -5.74 -16.80 13.36
CA ALA A 45 -6.85 -15.87 13.16
C ALA A 45 -6.79 -15.21 11.77
N VAL A 46 -5.59 -14.82 11.33
CA VAL A 46 -5.38 -14.27 9.98
C VAL A 46 -5.69 -15.32 8.90
N ALA A 47 -5.22 -16.55 9.07
CA ALA A 47 -5.49 -17.66 8.16
C ALA A 47 -6.99 -17.94 8.03
N LYS A 48 -7.70 -17.98 9.17
CA LYS A 48 -9.16 -18.13 9.19
C LYS A 48 -9.87 -16.97 8.50
N HIS A 49 -9.42 -15.72 8.70
CA HIS A 49 -10.03 -14.54 8.08
C HIS A 49 -9.96 -14.58 6.54
N PHE A 50 -8.83 -15.02 5.99
CA PHE A 50 -8.62 -15.08 4.53
C PHE A 50 -8.93 -16.45 3.89
N GLY A 51 -9.35 -17.45 4.67
CA GLY A 51 -9.57 -18.81 4.17
C GLY A 51 -8.29 -19.43 3.58
N ARG A 52 -7.13 -19.19 4.21
CA ARG A 52 -5.81 -19.65 3.76
C ARG A 52 -5.20 -20.65 4.74
N ASP A 53 -4.19 -21.38 4.26
CA ASP A 53 -3.43 -22.28 5.11
C ASP A 53 -2.58 -21.52 6.14
N PHE A 54 -2.42 -22.13 7.32
CA PHE A 54 -1.69 -21.51 8.43
C PHE A 54 -0.21 -21.29 8.10
N ASP A 55 0.44 -22.25 7.43
CA ASP A 55 1.88 -22.23 7.21
C ASP A 55 2.31 -21.11 6.26
N GLY A 56 1.57 -20.91 5.17
CA GLY A 56 1.75 -19.82 4.21
C GLY A 56 1.53 -18.46 4.86
N VAL A 57 0.43 -18.30 5.61
CA VAL A 57 0.16 -17.06 6.35
C VAL A 57 1.23 -16.77 7.40
N SER A 58 1.67 -17.79 8.14
CA SER A 58 2.73 -17.67 9.15
C SER A 58 4.06 -17.22 8.52
N LYS A 59 4.42 -17.75 7.34
CA LYS A 59 5.60 -17.29 6.58
C LYS A 59 5.49 -15.81 6.18
N HIS A 60 4.33 -15.38 5.68
CA HIS A 60 4.09 -13.98 5.34
C HIS A 60 4.22 -13.05 6.55
N LEU A 61 3.61 -13.40 7.67
CA LEU A 61 3.66 -12.61 8.90
C LEU A 61 5.08 -12.51 9.46
N ARG A 62 5.84 -13.61 9.46
CA ARG A 62 7.25 -13.61 9.88
C ARG A 62 8.12 -12.74 8.97
N LEU A 63 7.89 -12.79 7.65
CA LEU A 63 8.60 -11.93 6.71
C LEU A 63 8.29 -10.45 6.97
N MET A 64 7.00 -10.09 7.08
CA MET A 64 6.58 -8.71 7.38
C MET A 64 7.11 -8.22 8.73
N ARG A 65 7.23 -9.10 9.74
CA ARG A 65 7.91 -8.77 10.99
C ARG A 65 9.40 -8.51 10.78
N ARG A 66 10.09 -9.40 10.05
CA ARG A 66 11.54 -9.30 9.80
C ARG A 66 11.91 -8.04 9.01
N THR A 67 11.04 -7.59 8.11
CA THR A 67 11.24 -6.34 7.35
C THR A 67 10.79 -5.09 8.11
N GLY A 68 10.26 -5.25 9.32
CA GLY A 68 9.82 -4.15 10.16
C GLY A 68 8.44 -3.60 9.79
N VAL A 69 7.68 -4.20 8.87
CA VAL A 69 6.29 -3.81 8.58
C VAL A 69 5.42 -4.00 9.84
N LEU A 70 5.55 -5.15 10.50
CA LEU A 70 4.80 -5.54 11.69
C LEU A 70 5.71 -5.71 12.89
N ALA A 71 5.14 -5.61 14.09
CA ALA A 71 5.72 -6.09 15.32
C ALA A 71 4.96 -7.32 15.83
N SER A 72 5.59 -8.07 16.72
CA SER A 72 4.97 -9.22 17.38
C SER A 72 5.06 -9.09 18.90
N ARG A 73 4.04 -9.58 19.60
CA ARG A 73 4.06 -9.78 21.05
C ARG A 73 3.48 -11.15 21.40
N ARG A 74 3.82 -11.67 22.59
CA ARG A 74 3.20 -12.89 23.08
C ARG A 74 1.73 -12.63 23.43
N GLY A 75 0.87 -13.58 23.07
CA GLY A 75 -0.53 -13.58 23.45
C GLY A 75 -0.75 -13.95 24.92
N ARG A 76 -2.02 -14.04 25.32
CA ARG A 76 -2.41 -14.51 26.66
C ARG A 76 -1.91 -15.94 26.91
N ASP A 77 -2.04 -16.79 25.90
CA ASP A 77 -1.31 -18.05 25.84
C ASP A 77 0.11 -17.77 25.36
N ARG A 78 1.12 -18.11 26.18
CA ARG A 78 2.54 -17.87 25.90
C ARG A 78 3.03 -18.58 24.63
N ARG A 79 2.29 -19.56 24.12
CA ARG A 79 2.56 -20.27 22.86
C ARG A 79 2.09 -19.50 21.63
N GLN A 80 1.20 -18.53 21.82
CA GLN A 80 0.63 -17.75 20.72
C GLN A 80 1.43 -16.46 20.48
N GLU A 81 1.80 -16.24 19.23
CA GLU A 81 2.39 -15.00 18.77
C GLU A 81 1.32 -14.13 18.10
N LEU A 82 1.20 -12.88 18.54
CA LEU A 82 0.26 -11.90 18.00
C LEU A 82 1.01 -10.84 17.20
N PHE A 83 0.61 -10.67 15.94
CA PHE A 83 1.17 -9.69 15.02
C PHE A 83 0.30 -8.43 15.03
N HIS A 84 0.95 -7.27 15.04
CA HIS A 84 0.28 -5.97 15.08
C HIS A 84 1.15 -4.89 14.43
N ILE A 85 0.52 -3.78 14.07
CA ILE A 85 1.24 -2.54 13.72
C ILE A 85 1.45 -1.73 15.01
N PRO A 86 2.68 -1.30 15.34
CA PRO A 86 2.95 -0.51 16.54
C PRO A 86 2.13 0.79 16.58
N ALA A 87 1.59 1.13 17.76
CA ALA A 87 0.83 2.36 17.95
C ALA A 87 1.62 3.63 17.61
N ALA A 88 2.94 3.62 17.84
CA ALA A 88 3.84 4.72 17.47
C ALA A 88 3.83 5.05 15.97
N ARG A 89 3.47 4.09 15.11
CA ARG A 89 3.35 4.28 13.66
C ARG A 89 1.96 4.76 13.24
N ARG A 90 1.01 4.82 14.16
CA ARG A 90 -0.40 5.17 13.93
C ARG A 90 -0.77 6.43 14.68
N ALA A 91 0.16 7.38 14.75
CA ALA A 91 -0.06 8.65 15.45
C ALA A 91 -1.20 9.46 14.81
N THR A 92 -1.37 9.33 13.49
CA THR A 92 -2.43 9.99 12.74
C THR A 92 -3.45 8.95 12.27
N PRO A 93 -4.76 9.13 12.52
CA PRO A 93 -5.80 8.27 11.97
C PRO A 93 -5.67 8.14 10.45
N GLY A 94 -5.84 6.93 9.92
CA GLY A 94 -5.75 6.68 8.48
C GLY A 94 -4.32 6.70 7.90
N VAL A 95 -3.29 6.98 8.71
CA VAL A 95 -1.90 7.02 8.25
C VAL A 95 -1.02 6.09 9.07
N ILE A 96 -0.23 5.27 8.36
CA ILE A 96 0.80 4.43 8.96
C ILE A 96 2.18 4.98 8.56
N ASP A 97 2.91 5.54 9.51
CA ASP A 97 4.20 6.18 9.28
C ASP A 97 5.39 5.27 9.67
N TYR A 98 6.28 5.04 8.70
CA TYR A 98 7.52 4.27 8.88
C TYR A 98 8.77 5.17 8.97
N GLY A 99 8.61 6.50 9.05
CA GLY A 99 9.67 7.50 9.16
C GLY A 99 10.32 7.87 7.82
N PHE A 100 10.41 6.92 6.88
CA PHE A 100 10.86 7.16 5.51
C PHE A 100 9.72 7.10 4.48
N CYS A 101 8.57 6.51 4.86
CA CYS A 101 7.36 6.50 4.03
C CYS A 101 6.11 6.52 4.91
N ALA A 102 5.12 7.31 4.52
CA ALA A 102 3.80 7.33 5.14
C ALA A 102 2.79 6.68 4.18
N ILE A 103 2.06 5.68 4.69
CA ILE A 103 1.03 4.98 3.96
C ILE A 103 -0.32 5.53 4.40
N ARG A 104 -1.02 6.21 3.48
CA ARG A 104 -2.39 6.65 3.69
C ARG A 104 -3.33 5.52 3.29
N LEU A 105 -4.22 5.16 4.21
CA LEU A 105 -5.20 4.09 4.03
C LEU A 105 -6.61 4.64 3.77
N GLU A 106 -6.75 5.96 3.65
CA GLU A 106 -7.99 6.59 3.21
C GLU A 106 -8.36 6.06 1.81
N GLU A 107 -9.60 5.60 1.67
CA GLU A 107 -10.29 5.66 0.37
C GLU A 107 -10.10 7.09 -0.16
N ALA A 108 -9.77 7.24 -1.44
CA ALA A 108 -9.40 8.50 -2.07
C ALA A 108 -10.18 9.73 -1.52
N ARG A 109 -9.42 10.80 -1.23
CA ARG A 109 -9.85 12.13 -0.82
C ARG A 109 -11.26 12.50 -1.35
N PRO A 110 -12.19 13.03 -0.53
CA PRO A 110 -13.32 13.78 -1.08
C PRO A 110 -12.76 14.98 -1.83
N ASP A 111 -13.05 15.06 -3.13
CA ASP A 111 -12.54 16.09 -4.02
C ASP A 111 -12.72 17.50 -3.40
N PRO A 112 -11.73 18.40 -3.52
CA PRO A 112 -11.80 19.75 -2.96
C PRO A 112 -12.83 20.69 -3.64
N ASP A 113 -13.60 20.22 -4.62
CA ASP A 113 -14.49 21.06 -5.43
C ASP A 113 -15.91 21.28 -4.85
N ASP A 114 -16.32 20.56 -3.79
CA ASP A 114 -17.68 20.72 -3.24
C ASP A 114 -17.84 21.95 -2.31
N SER A 115 -16.87 22.86 -2.27
CA SER A 115 -16.98 24.08 -1.45
C SER A 115 -16.40 25.35 -2.09
N ALA A 116 -16.18 25.38 -3.40
CA ALA A 116 -15.97 26.62 -4.12
C ALA A 116 -17.31 27.15 -4.66
N THR A 117 -17.93 28.03 -3.90
CA THR A 117 -18.78 29.07 -4.49
C THR A 117 -17.90 29.89 -5.44
N ASP A 118 -18.12 29.77 -6.75
CA ASP A 118 -17.58 30.65 -7.79
C ASP A 118 -18.78 31.00 -8.67
N ALA A 119 -19.43 32.15 -8.44
CA ALA A 119 -19.19 33.37 -9.22
C ALA A 119 -19.02 33.08 -10.73
N PRO A 120 -19.86 33.64 -11.60
CA PRO A 120 -19.76 33.37 -13.03
C PRO A 120 -18.42 33.88 -13.57
N VAL A 121 -17.62 32.96 -14.12
CA VAL A 121 -16.43 33.25 -14.91
C VAL A 121 -16.82 34.24 -16.02
N PRO A 122 -16.19 35.43 -16.14
CA PRO A 122 -16.46 36.31 -17.27
C PRO A 122 -15.86 35.72 -18.55
N ASP A 123 -16.66 35.76 -19.60
CA ASP A 123 -16.38 35.30 -20.97
C ASP A 123 -15.02 35.83 -21.48
N PRO A 124 -14.10 34.97 -21.95
CA PRO A 124 -12.95 35.44 -22.71
C PRO A 124 -13.36 35.78 -24.15
N ALA A 125 -13.16 37.05 -24.53
CA ALA A 125 -13.40 37.57 -25.88
C ALA A 125 -12.63 36.77 -26.97
N PRO A 126 -13.18 36.67 -28.20
CA PRO A 126 -12.59 35.83 -29.25
C PRO A 126 -11.33 36.46 -29.83
N THR A 127 -10.21 35.73 -29.81
CA THR A 127 -9.03 36.05 -30.64
C THR A 127 -8.97 35.07 -31.80
N VAL A 128 -9.06 35.63 -33.00
CA VAL A 128 -9.04 34.96 -34.30
C VAL A 128 -7.61 34.61 -34.76
N SER A 129 -7.47 33.45 -35.42
CA SER A 129 -6.51 33.08 -36.48
C SER A 129 -4.99 33.11 -36.13
N ALA A 130 -4.10 32.24 -36.65
CA ALA A 130 -4.15 31.33 -37.79
C ALA A 130 -3.00 30.27 -37.72
N GLU A 131 -3.24 29.15 -38.40
CA GLU A 131 -2.31 28.34 -39.20
C GLU A 131 -1.18 27.48 -38.58
N GLY A 132 -1.31 26.16 -38.82
CA GLY A 132 -0.31 25.43 -39.61
C GLY A 132 0.55 24.39 -38.87
N GLY A 133 0.34 23.10 -39.17
CA GLY A 133 1.36 22.08 -38.90
C GLY A 133 0.84 20.67 -38.63
N ALA A 134 0.41 19.97 -39.68
CA ALA A 134 -0.01 18.57 -39.61
C ALA A 134 1.17 17.62 -39.32
N ALA A 135 1.14 16.92 -38.20
CA ALA A 135 1.95 15.72 -37.96
C ALA A 135 1.03 14.49 -37.92
N ARG A 136 1.17 13.69 -38.98
CA ARG A 136 0.40 12.51 -39.36
C ARG A 136 0.91 11.30 -38.58
N TYR A 137 0.11 10.77 -37.65
CA TYR A 137 0.36 9.43 -37.08
C TYR A 137 -0.17 8.35 -38.05
N PRO A 138 0.60 7.30 -38.39
CA PRO A 138 0.09 6.20 -39.18
C PRO A 138 -0.87 5.33 -38.35
N ARG A 139 -2.08 5.13 -38.90
CA ARG A 139 -2.98 4.03 -38.55
C ARG A 139 -2.55 2.75 -39.27
N GLY A 140 -2.61 1.62 -38.57
CA GLY A 140 -2.98 0.34 -39.18
C GLY A 140 -2.03 -0.84 -38.93
N PHE A 141 -2.66 -2.01 -38.78
CA PHE A 141 -2.18 -3.40 -38.67
C PHE A 141 -2.21 -4.00 -37.23
N GLY A 142 -3.07 -4.96 -36.89
CA GLY A 142 -4.00 -5.75 -37.71
C GLY A 142 -5.09 -6.46 -36.92
N GLU A 143 -6.21 -6.60 -37.61
CA GLU A 143 -7.45 -7.34 -37.38
C GLU A 143 -7.17 -8.85 -37.40
N MET A 144 -7.53 -9.59 -36.36
CA MET A 144 -8.71 -10.47 -36.28
C MET A 144 -8.92 -11.37 -37.52
N ILE A 145 -8.51 -12.64 -37.41
CA ILE A 145 -9.11 -13.76 -38.17
C ILE A 145 -9.38 -14.87 -37.16
N ALA A 146 -10.64 -14.99 -36.74
CA ALA A 146 -11.20 -16.21 -36.17
C ALA A 146 -12.16 -16.77 -37.22
N ASP A 147 -11.77 -17.91 -37.79
CA ASP A 147 -12.50 -18.65 -38.81
C ASP A 147 -13.60 -19.48 -38.12
N PRO A 148 -14.89 -19.38 -38.52
CA PRO A 148 -15.94 -20.26 -38.02
C PRO A 148 -16.32 -21.34 -39.06
N GLY A 149 -16.19 -22.60 -38.65
CA GLY A 149 -17.14 -23.66 -39.03
C GLY A 149 -16.64 -24.75 -39.97
N GLY A 150 -17.14 -25.98 -39.73
CA GLY A 150 -17.30 -26.99 -40.78
C GLY A 150 -17.04 -28.44 -40.37
N ASP A 151 -18.13 -29.18 -40.14
CA ASP A 151 -18.25 -30.64 -40.12
C ASP A 151 -17.46 -31.36 -41.23
N ILE A 152 -16.82 -32.49 -40.87
CA ILE A 152 -16.87 -33.79 -41.57
C ILE A 152 -16.78 -34.91 -40.52
#